data_AF-A0A2N1RG07-F1
#
_entry.id   AF-A0A2N1RG07-F1
#
_cell.length_a   1.000
_cell.length_b   1.000
_cell.length_c   1.000
_cell.angle_alpha   90.00
_cell.angle_beta   90.00
_cell.angle_gamma   90.00
#
_symmetry.space_group_name_H-M   'P 1'
#
loop_
_entity.id
_entity.type
_entity.pdbx_description
1 polymer ?
#
loop_
_entity_poly.entity_id
_entity_poly.type
_entity_poly.pdbx_seq_one_letter_code
_entity_poly.pdbx_strand_id
1 'polypeptide(L)'
;MADKDGLKVSKDYGVGIPFANNTPFHVKGANNLDWGMKRHLSNIFDAKSGKTVMFAFDHGYFMGSTAGLERLDLVIPKLLPAIDVLMGTRGALRTCIPP
;
A
#
# COMPACT_ATOMS: atom_id res chain seq x y z
N MET A 1 -49.99 11.13 24.31
CA MET A 1 -49.04 12.25 24.28
C MET A 1 -49.01 12.78 22.86
N ALA A 2 -49.30 14.06 22.69
CA ALA A 2 -49.42 14.75 21.41
C ALA A 2 -48.06 15.02 20.72
N ASP A 3 -46.94 14.58 21.31
CA ASP A 3 -45.58 14.91 20.87
C ASP A 3 -44.94 13.87 19.92
N LYS A 4 -45.71 12.94 19.35
CA LYS A 4 -45.16 11.88 18.49
C LYS A 4 -45.10 12.23 17.01
N ASP A 5 -45.90 13.19 16.55
CA ASP A 5 -46.00 13.54 15.13
C ASP A 5 -45.11 14.74 14.81
N GLY A 6 -43.89 14.48 14.31
CA GLY A 6 -42.97 15.54 13.84
C GLY A 6 -41.52 15.44 14.33
N LEU A 7 -41.18 14.47 15.18
CA LEU A 7 -39.79 14.21 15.57
C LEU A 7 -39.02 13.63 14.38
N LYS A 8 -38.35 14.49 13.61
CA LYS A 8 -37.25 14.07 12.73
C LYS A 8 -36.22 13.34 13.60
N VAL A 9 -36.05 12.04 13.37
CA VAL A 9 -34.95 11.27 13.95
C VAL A 9 -33.66 11.99 13.59
N SER A 10 -33.05 12.66 14.57
CA SER A 10 -31.98 13.64 14.30
C SER A 10 -30.63 12.98 14.03
N LYS A 11 -30.47 11.70 14.41
CA LYS A 11 -29.23 10.93 14.26
C LYS A 11 -29.57 9.46 14.02
N ASP A 12 -29.00 8.91 12.96
CA ASP A 12 -28.94 7.47 12.72
C ASP A 12 -27.56 6.98 13.15
N TYR A 13 -27.53 6.11 14.16
CA TYR A 13 -26.29 5.54 14.70
C TYR A 13 -25.95 4.17 14.08
N GLY A 14 -26.73 3.70 13.10
CA GLY A 14 -26.50 2.41 12.46
C GLY A 14 -26.64 1.23 13.41
N VAL A 15 -27.57 1.32 14.38
CA VAL A 15 -27.80 0.28 15.39
C VAL A 15 -28.12 -1.05 14.68
N GLY A 16 -27.32 -2.08 14.95
CA GLY A 16 -27.42 -3.40 14.30
C GLY A 16 -26.41 -3.62 13.17
N ILE A 17 -25.69 -2.59 12.71
CA ILE A 17 -24.57 -2.74 11.79
C ILE A 17 -23.30 -3.06 12.62
N PRO A 18 -22.66 -4.21 12.42
CA PRO A 18 -21.45 -4.56 13.14
C PRO A 18 -20.28 -3.64 12.71
N PHE A 19 -19.31 -3.49 13.62
CA PHE A 19 -18.10 -2.74 13.33
C PHE A 19 -17.32 -3.39 12.16
N ALA A 20 -16.96 -2.59 11.14
CA ALA A 20 -16.39 -3.10 9.90
C ALA A 20 -14.96 -3.68 10.06
N ASN A 21 -14.20 -3.21 11.05
CA ASN A 21 -12.80 -3.60 11.24
C ASN A 21 -12.64 -4.84 12.15
N ASN A 22 -13.55 -5.79 12.03
CA ASN A 22 -13.54 -7.06 12.76
C ASN A 22 -12.86 -8.20 11.98
N THR A 23 -12.31 -7.91 10.81
CA THR A 23 -11.64 -8.91 9.96
C THR A 23 -10.15 -8.98 10.26
N PRO A 24 -9.54 -10.19 10.22
CA PRO A 24 -8.09 -10.32 10.25
C PRO A 24 -7.40 -9.52 9.16
N PHE A 25 -6.17 -9.09 9.43
CA PHE A 25 -5.31 -8.45 8.44
C PHE A 25 -4.86 -9.48 7.39
N HIS A 26 -4.90 -9.10 6.11
CA HIS A 26 -4.71 -10.02 4.98
C HIS A 26 -3.28 -10.54 4.84
N VAL A 27 -2.28 -9.85 5.40
CA VAL A 27 -0.88 -10.28 5.34
C VAL A 27 -0.60 -11.35 6.40
N LYS A 28 -0.15 -12.52 5.94
CA LYS A 28 0.17 -13.67 6.79
C LYS A 28 1.17 -13.29 7.89
N GLY A 29 0.83 -13.61 9.14
CA GLY A 29 1.70 -13.36 10.30
C GLY A 29 1.70 -11.91 10.80
N ALA A 30 0.97 -10.99 10.16
CA ALA A 30 0.96 -9.56 10.49
C ALA A 30 -0.30 -9.11 11.27
N ASN A 31 -1.13 -10.04 11.76
CA ASN A 31 -2.38 -9.72 12.47
C ASN A 31 -2.18 -8.90 13.74
N ASN A 32 -1.10 -9.15 14.48
CA ASN A 32 -0.84 -8.48 15.77
C ASN A 32 0.08 -7.26 15.65
N LEU A 33 0.32 -6.77 14.44
CA LEU A 33 1.05 -5.53 14.22
C LEU A 33 0.14 -4.33 14.48
N ASP A 34 0.75 -3.23 14.91
CA ASP A 34 0.06 -1.95 15.07
C ASP A 34 -0.41 -1.39 13.71
N TRP A 35 -1.38 -0.49 13.73
CA TRP A 35 -2.00 0.10 12.55
C TRP A 35 -0.98 0.70 11.58
N GLY A 36 0.06 1.39 12.08
CA GLY A 36 1.08 2.01 11.21
C GLY A 36 1.84 0.99 10.37
N MET A 37 2.24 -0.13 10.97
CA MET A 37 2.93 -1.20 10.27
C MET A 37 2.01 -1.92 9.28
N LYS A 38 0.74 -2.14 9.65
CA LYS A 38 -0.27 -2.69 8.73
C LYS A 38 -0.46 -1.79 7.51
N ARG A 39 -0.53 -0.47 7.70
CA ARG A 39 -0.59 0.50 6.60
C ARG A 39 0.62 0.40 5.67
N HIS A 40 1.83 0.30 6.21
CA HIS A 40 3.03 0.11 5.38
C HIS A 40 2.99 -1.18 4.58
N LEU A 41 2.58 -2.30 5.20
CA LEU A 41 2.45 -3.58 4.51
C LEU A 41 1.36 -3.57 3.43
N SER A 42 0.26 -2.85 3.64
CA SER A 42 -0.79 -2.69 2.62
C SER A 42 -0.38 -1.87 1.40
N ASN A 43 0.71 -1.08 1.50
CA ASN A 43 1.31 -0.45 0.31
C ASN A 43 2.24 -1.41 -0.43
N ILE A 44 2.61 -2.55 0.18
CA ILE A 44 3.50 -3.54 -0.43
C ILE A 44 2.70 -4.69 -1.03
N PHE A 45 1.76 -5.24 -0.26
CA PHE A 45 0.96 -6.40 -0.64
C PHE A 45 -0.46 -5.97 -1.01
N ASP A 46 -0.92 -6.44 -2.17
CA ASP A 46 -2.29 -6.20 -2.61
C ASP A 46 -3.30 -6.88 -1.66
N ALA A 47 -4.32 -6.13 -1.25
CA ALA A 47 -5.28 -6.57 -0.23
C ALA A 47 -6.18 -7.73 -0.69
N LYS A 48 -6.34 -7.93 -2.00
CA LYS A 48 -7.19 -9.00 -2.57
C LYS A 48 -6.42 -10.29 -2.78
N SER A 49 -5.25 -10.20 -3.38
CA SER A 49 -4.40 -11.35 -3.73
C SER A 49 -3.43 -11.74 -2.62
N GLY A 50 -3.10 -10.83 -1.71
CA GLY A 50 -2.07 -11.01 -0.69
C GLY A 50 -0.65 -11.10 -1.25
N LYS A 51 -0.43 -10.69 -2.50
CA LYS A 51 0.83 -10.82 -3.23
C LYS A 51 1.33 -9.44 -3.70
N THR A 52 2.56 -9.42 -4.22
CA THR A 52 3.21 -8.22 -4.76
C THR A 52 4.12 -8.58 -5.93
N VAL A 53 4.16 -7.73 -6.94
CA VAL A 53 5.16 -7.72 -8.01
C VAL A 53 6.15 -6.59 -7.70
N MET A 54 7.28 -6.97 -7.10
CA MET A 54 8.34 -6.04 -6.71
C MET A 54 9.44 -5.99 -7.77
N PHE A 55 9.79 -4.79 -8.22
CA PHE A 55 10.92 -4.58 -9.12
C PHE A 55 12.15 -4.13 -8.35
N ALA A 56 13.17 -5.00 -8.32
CA ALA A 56 14.43 -4.75 -7.64
C ALA A 56 15.52 -4.31 -8.62
N PHE A 57 16.16 -3.17 -8.33
CA PHE A 57 17.23 -2.58 -9.14
C PHE A 57 18.39 -2.07 -8.28
N ASP A 58 18.57 -2.65 -7.08
CA ASP A 58 19.59 -2.28 -6.12
C ASP A 58 20.98 -2.86 -6.42
N HIS A 59 21.11 -3.83 -7.34
CA HIS A 59 22.36 -4.50 -7.75
C HIS A 59 23.58 -3.57 -7.89
N GLY A 60 23.36 -2.36 -8.39
CA GLY A 60 24.43 -1.38 -8.57
C GLY A 60 25.09 -0.88 -7.28
N TYR A 61 24.55 -1.20 -6.09
CA TYR A 61 25.15 -0.81 -4.81
C TYR A 61 26.58 -1.36 -4.63
N PHE A 62 26.92 -2.47 -5.29
CA PHE A 62 28.27 -3.07 -5.26
C PHE A 62 28.79 -3.49 -6.63
N MET A 63 27.91 -3.70 -7.63
CA MET A 63 28.30 -4.12 -8.98
C MET A 63 28.46 -2.95 -9.97
N GLY A 64 28.10 -1.71 -9.60
CA GLY A 64 28.08 -0.58 -10.53
C GLY A 64 26.97 -0.69 -11.58
N SER A 65 27.22 -0.24 -12.81
CA SER A 65 26.23 -0.27 -13.90
C SER A 65 26.08 -1.68 -14.49
N THR A 66 25.29 -2.53 -13.83
CA THR A 66 24.97 -3.88 -14.32
C THR A 66 24.14 -3.84 -15.59
N ALA A 67 24.28 -4.88 -16.43
CA ALA A 67 23.55 -5.00 -17.68
C ALA A 67 22.03 -4.82 -17.49
N GLY A 68 21.42 -3.94 -18.28
CA GLY A 68 19.99 -3.60 -18.22
C GLY A 68 19.61 -2.54 -17.17
N LEU A 69 20.54 -2.13 -16.29
CA LEU A 69 20.33 -1.07 -15.28
C LEU A 69 21.26 0.13 -15.49
N GLU A 70 21.84 0.28 -16.68
CA GLU A 70 22.76 1.38 -17.01
C GLU A 70 22.07 2.75 -16.97
N ARG A 71 20.77 2.78 -17.31
CA ARG A 71 19.95 3.99 -17.40
C ARG A 71 18.60 3.79 -16.70
N LEU A 72 18.64 3.77 -15.37
CA LEU A 72 17.44 3.63 -14.53
C LEU A 72 16.36 4.67 -14.85
N ASP A 73 16.76 5.89 -15.20
CA ASP A 73 15.89 6.99 -15.61
C ASP A 73 15.06 6.68 -16.88
N LEU A 74 15.54 5.80 -17.76
CA LEU A 74 14.83 5.38 -18.97
C LEU A 74 14.06 4.06 -18.77
N VAL A 75 14.56 3.19 -17.90
CA VAL A 75 14.00 1.85 -17.68
C VAL A 75 12.81 1.90 -16.72
N ILE A 76 12.96 2.57 -15.57
CA ILE A 76 11.94 2.58 -14.51
C ILE A 76 10.59 3.12 -15.03
N PRO A 77 10.51 4.27 -15.74
CA PRO A 77 9.22 4.79 -16.19
C PRO A 77 8.42 3.84 -17.09
N LYS A 78 9.10 2.99 -17.84
CA LYS A 78 8.46 2.00 -18.74
C LYS A 78 7.85 0.83 -17.97
N LEU A 79 8.44 0.48 -16.81
CA LEU A 79 8.03 -0.65 -16.00
C LEU A 79 7.03 -0.28 -14.90
N LEU A 80 7.02 0.99 -14.46
CA LEU A 80 6.10 1.50 -13.42
C LEU A 80 4.64 1.04 -13.55
N PRO A 81 4.02 0.99 -14.75
CA PRO A 81 2.61 0.57 -14.86
C PRO A 81 2.35 -0.90 -14.54
N ALA A 82 3.38 -1.74 -14.50
CA ALA A 82 3.27 -3.20 -14.35
C ALA A 82 3.84 -3.72 -13.03
N ILE A 83 4.22 -2.84 -12.11
CA ILE A 83 4.88 -3.18 -10.85
C ILE A 83 4.15 -2.54 -9.68
N ASP A 84 4.12 -3.23 -8.55
CA ASP A 84 3.45 -2.73 -7.34
C ASP A 84 4.41 -1.90 -6.49
N VAL A 85 5.67 -2.33 -6.39
CA VAL A 85 6.67 -1.75 -5.47
C VAL A 85 8.05 -1.68 -6.12
N LEU A 86 8.78 -0.60 -5.83
CA LEU A 86 10.17 -0.40 -6.19
C LEU A 86 11.09 -0.78 -5.01
N MET A 87 12.13 -1.56 -5.29
CA MET A 87 13.22 -1.85 -4.36
C MET A 87 14.54 -1.34 -4.95
N GLY A 88 15.13 -0.34 -4.29
CA GLY A 88 16.32 0.34 -4.79
C GLY A 88 17.08 1.07 -3.69
N THR A 89 18.26 1.58 -4.05
CA THR A 89 19.06 2.39 -3.12
C THR A 89 18.45 3.78 -2.95
N ARG A 90 18.65 4.41 -1.79
CA ARG A 90 18.22 5.80 -1.55
C ARG A 90 18.74 6.79 -2.60
N GLY A 91 19.92 6.52 -3.18
CA GLY A 91 20.54 7.36 -4.20
C GLY A 91 19.75 7.28 -5.50
N ALA A 92 19.57 6.05 -6.02
CA ALA A 92 18.82 5.81 -7.24
C ALA A 92 17.38 6.32 -7.15
N LEU A 93 16.70 6.10 -6.01
CA LEU A 93 15.35 6.63 -5.78
C LEU A 93 15.29 8.16 -5.91
N ARG A 94 16.25 8.88 -5.34
CA ARG A 94 16.24 10.36 -5.36
C ARG A 94 16.70 10.97 -6.68
N THR A 95 17.54 10.27 -7.44
CA THR A 95 18.15 10.82 -8.68
C THR A 95 17.42 10.39 -9.94
N CYS A 96 16.74 9.24 -9.93
CA CYS A 96 16.20 8.62 -11.14
C CYS A 96 14.68 8.45 -11.12
N ILE A 97 14.01 8.70 -9.99
CA ILE A 97 12.55 8.56 -9.87
C ILE A 97 11.95 9.94 -9.54
N PRO A 98 10.95 10.40 -10.31
CA PRO A 98 10.27 11.65 -10.01
C PRO A 98 9.51 11.56 -8.67
N PRO A 99 9.36 12.68 -7.94
CA PRO A 99 8.70 12.73 -6.63
C PRO A 99 7.21 12.41 -6.69
#